data_AF-A0A9D8ICR5-F1
#
_entry.id   AF-A0A9D8ICR5-F1
#
_cell.length_a   1.000
_cell.length_b   1.000
_cell.length_c   1.000
_cell.angle_alpha   90.00
_cell.angle_beta   90.00
_cell.angle_gamma   90.00
#
_symmetry.space_group_name_H-M   'P 1'
#
loop_
_entity.id
_entity.type
_entity.pdbx_description
1 polymer ?
#
loop_
_entity_poly.entity_id
_entity_poly.type
_entity_poly.pdbx_seq_one_letter_code
_entity_poly.pdbx_strand_id
1 'polypeptide(L)'
;MKMPHNTKLPFFSYGIFKPQQLCYFRIRDMVKSTRDVEVDGMLKAREGIPMLVLSQGTKTKGVLIQFTEGKETEAYKRITEAEPDEVYCWGEVIATNNVSANTLIGKVTDKDNSDLEEYIEWDGEPDPYFNEALEEIEEIIYNIRLERNYKTFFHLQMAYFLLWNGLERYANLRYHLGKNIHEKVLQIAQEKAFAESLKKHVKGKREIYSLADISKYILDPNNPEKSIQYYSQIRSITLNRGKAFLQDFEIMKYSLIELLEIFKDLLKDASK
;
A
#
# COMPACT_ATOMS: atom_id res chain seq x y z
N MET A 1 -17.65 7.22 -5.13
CA MET A 1 -17.81 8.67 -5.43
C MET A 1 -18.70 8.82 -6.65
N LYS A 2 -19.38 9.96 -6.83
CA LYS A 2 -20.09 10.19 -8.11
C LYS A 2 -19.07 10.32 -9.23
N MET A 3 -19.33 9.78 -10.41
CA MET A 3 -18.44 9.95 -11.58
C MET A 3 -18.26 11.43 -11.94
N PRO A 4 -17.13 11.83 -12.56
CA PRO A 4 -16.97 13.20 -13.03
C PRO A 4 -17.98 13.52 -14.14
N HIS A 5 -18.32 14.80 -14.28
CA HIS A 5 -19.33 15.26 -15.24
C HIS A 5 -18.97 14.93 -16.69
N ASN A 6 -17.69 15.08 -17.05
CA ASN A 6 -17.21 14.82 -18.41
C ASN A 6 -16.05 13.80 -18.40
N THR A 7 -16.36 12.54 -18.66
CA THR A 7 -15.35 11.46 -18.74
C THR A 7 -14.48 11.52 -20.01
N LYS A 8 -14.69 12.48 -20.93
CA LYS A 8 -13.85 12.67 -22.12
C LYS A 8 -12.63 13.55 -21.87
N LEU A 9 -12.59 14.28 -20.76
CA LEU A 9 -11.40 15.03 -20.37
C LEU A 9 -10.26 14.07 -19.99
N PRO A 10 -8.99 14.49 -20.11
CA PRO A 10 -7.88 13.79 -19.48
C PRO A 10 -7.98 13.85 -17.94
N PHE A 11 -7.22 12.98 -17.28
CA PHE A 11 -7.11 12.95 -15.82
C PHE A 11 -5.77 13.57 -15.39
N PHE A 12 -5.80 14.61 -14.56
CA PHE A 12 -4.62 15.10 -13.88
C PHE A 12 -4.43 14.33 -12.58
N SER A 13 -3.29 13.67 -12.44
CA SER A 13 -2.89 12.97 -11.22
C SER A 13 -1.69 13.63 -10.58
N TYR A 14 -1.79 13.94 -9.29
CA TYR A 14 -0.71 14.50 -8.47
C TYR A 14 -0.23 13.51 -7.40
N GLY A 15 -0.71 12.25 -7.43
CA GLY A 15 -0.58 11.30 -6.34
C GLY A 15 -0.44 9.84 -6.78
N ILE A 16 -1.13 8.94 -6.08
CA ILE A 16 -0.98 7.48 -6.21
C ILE A 16 -1.28 6.89 -7.60
N PHE A 17 -1.91 7.66 -8.49
CA PHE A 17 -2.19 7.27 -9.88
C PHE A 17 -1.19 7.84 -10.90
N LYS A 18 -0.13 8.53 -10.48
CA LYS A 18 0.96 8.88 -11.41
C LYS A 18 1.65 7.61 -11.91
N PRO A 19 2.28 7.61 -13.10
CA PRO A 19 3.18 6.54 -13.52
C PRO A 19 4.19 6.19 -12.41
N GLN A 20 4.51 4.90 -12.29
CA GLN A 20 5.41 4.35 -11.26
C GLN A 20 4.88 4.43 -9.82
N GLN A 21 3.69 4.98 -9.58
CA GLN A 21 3.04 4.96 -8.28
C GLN A 21 2.10 3.75 -8.12
N LEU A 22 1.89 3.33 -6.87
CA LEU A 22 1.27 2.05 -6.55
C LEU A 22 -0.12 1.84 -7.15
N CYS A 23 -0.94 2.88 -7.32
CA CYS A 23 -2.31 2.73 -7.85
C CYS A 23 -2.38 2.80 -9.39
N TYR A 24 -1.28 3.13 -10.07
CA TYR A 24 -1.26 3.31 -11.53
C TYR A 24 -1.67 2.06 -12.31
N PHE A 25 -1.35 0.86 -11.80
CA PHE A 25 -1.72 -0.41 -12.45
C PHE A 25 -3.24 -0.55 -12.68
N ARG A 26 -4.09 0.12 -11.90
CA ARG A 26 -5.55 0.05 -12.05
C ARG A 26 -5.99 0.65 -13.38
N ILE A 27 -5.23 1.62 -13.88
CA ILE A 27 -5.59 2.39 -15.08
C ILE A 27 -4.61 2.22 -16.24
N ARG A 28 -3.40 1.67 -16.00
CA ARG A 28 -2.32 1.60 -16.99
C ARG A 28 -2.72 0.98 -18.33
N ASP A 29 -3.59 -0.03 -18.31
CA ASP A 29 -4.08 -0.76 -19.50
C ASP A 29 -5.00 0.10 -20.39
N MET A 30 -5.41 1.27 -19.90
CA MET A 30 -6.30 2.21 -20.57
C MET A 30 -5.60 3.53 -20.91
N VAL A 31 -4.35 3.74 -20.50
CA VAL A 31 -3.61 4.98 -20.76
C VAL A 31 -3.05 4.98 -22.18
N LYS A 32 -3.31 6.07 -22.91
CA LYS A 32 -2.77 6.34 -24.25
C LYS A 32 -1.43 7.07 -24.18
N SER A 33 -1.34 8.09 -23.32
CA SER A 33 -0.13 8.90 -23.16
C SER A 33 -0.16 9.65 -21.83
N THR A 34 1.02 9.99 -21.33
CA THR A 34 1.19 10.82 -20.14
C THR A 34 2.07 12.03 -20.44
N ARG A 35 1.89 13.11 -19.67
CA ARG A 35 2.74 14.31 -19.76
C ARG A 35 2.80 15.02 -18.42
N ASP A 36 3.98 15.42 -17.99
CA ASP A 36 4.16 16.23 -16.78
C ASP A 36 3.60 17.64 -17.00
N VAL A 37 2.77 18.10 -16.07
CA VAL A 37 2.15 19.42 -16.09
C VAL A 37 2.00 19.95 -14.66
N GLU A 38 1.61 21.21 -14.54
CA GLU A 38 1.25 21.81 -13.25
C GLU A 38 -0.19 22.34 -13.31
N VAL A 39 -0.83 22.40 -12.15
CA VAL A 39 -2.16 23.02 -11.98
C VAL A 39 -2.13 23.98 -10.79
N ASP A 40 -3.04 24.95 -10.79
CA ASP A 40 -3.21 25.84 -9.65
C ASP A 40 -3.80 25.08 -8.46
N GLY A 41 -3.13 25.21 -7.31
CA GLY A 41 -3.50 24.56 -6.07
C GLY A 41 -2.30 24.13 -5.25
N MET A 42 -2.55 23.93 -3.97
CA MET A 42 -1.57 23.51 -2.98
C MET A 42 -1.71 22.01 -2.75
N LEU A 43 -0.59 21.30 -2.81
CA LEU A 43 -0.54 19.88 -2.50
C LEU A 43 -0.28 19.71 -1.01
N LYS A 44 -1.19 19.00 -0.36
CA LYS A 44 -1.14 18.66 1.05
C LYS A 44 -1.06 17.16 1.23
N ALA A 45 -0.55 16.66 2.35
CA ALA A 45 -0.66 15.24 2.70
C ALA A 45 -1.40 15.03 4.02
N ARG A 46 -2.32 14.06 4.03
CA ARG A 46 -2.99 13.55 5.24
C ARG A 46 -2.64 12.08 5.40
N GLU A 47 -2.02 11.70 6.52
CA GLU A 47 -1.61 10.30 6.76
C GLU A 47 -0.75 9.72 5.59
N GLY A 48 0.11 10.56 5.02
CA GLY A 48 0.94 10.21 3.86
C GLY A 48 0.17 10.04 2.55
N ILE A 49 -1.08 10.51 2.46
CA ILE A 49 -1.91 10.46 1.26
C ILE A 49 -2.05 11.88 0.68
N PRO A 50 -1.74 12.09 -0.62
CA PRO A 50 -1.76 13.42 -1.23
C PRO A 50 -3.17 13.95 -1.48
N MET A 51 -3.38 15.23 -1.24
CA MET A 51 -4.62 15.96 -1.43
C MET A 51 -4.35 17.28 -2.13
N LEU A 52 -5.01 17.52 -3.26
CA LEU A 52 -4.99 18.81 -3.92
C LEU A 52 -6.03 19.73 -3.28
N VAL A 53 -5.59 20.90 -2.82
CA VAL A 53 -6.43 21.98 -2.32
C VAL A 53 -6.35 23.13 -3.31
N LEU A 54 -7.45 23.42 -4.02
CA LEU A 54 -7.46 24.50 -5.01
C LEU A 54 -7.19 25.85 -4.33
N SER A 55 -6.21 26.57 -4.85
CA SER A 55 -5.82 27.91 -4.39
C SER A 55 -5.13 28.64 -5.54
N GLN A 56 -5.25 29.97 -5.57
CA GLN A 56 -4.56 30.78 -6.56
C GLN A 56 -3.15 31.12 -6.07
N GLY A 57 -2.18 31.14 -6.99
CA GLY A 57 -0.81 31.58 -6.71
C GLY A 57 0.14 30.49 -6.19
N THR A 58 -0.35 29.28 -5.94
CA THR A 58 0.48 28.09 -5.72
C THR A 58 0.24 27.07 -6.82
N LYS A 59 1.28 26.31 -7.16
CA LYS A 59 1.21 25.30 -8.23
C LYS A 59 1.60 23.95 -7.69
N THR A 60 0.86 22.94 -8.12
CA THR A 60 1.11 21.53 -7.83
C THR A 60 1.59 20.83 -9.09
N LYS A 61 2.70 20.10 -8.98
CA LYS A 61 3.20 19.24 -10.07
C LYS A 61 2.43 17.93 -10.12
N GLY A 62 2.20 17.44 -11.33
CA GLY A 62 1.59 16.14 -11.56
C GLY A 62 1.67 15.71 -13.01
N VAL A 63 0.86 14.72 -13.36
CA VAL A 63 0.86 14.08 -14.66
C VAL A 63 -0.53 14.15 -15.26
N LEU A 64 -0.61 14.69 -16.48
CA LEU A 64 -1.78 14.62 -17.31
C LEU A 64 -1.82 13.26 -18.01
N ILE A 65 -2.87 12.49 -17.73
CA ILE A 65 -3.10 11.14 -18.23
C ILE A 65 -4.21 11.19 -19.26
N GLN A 66 -3.86 10.92 -20.51
CA GLN A 66 -4.83 10.76 -21.59
C GLN A 66 -5.22 9.29 -21.68
N PHE A 67 -6.52 9.00 -21.60
CA PHE A 67 -7.03 7.64 -21.82
C PHE A 67 -7.21 7.32 -23.30
N THR A 68 -7.16 6.04 -23.62
CA THR A 68 -7.49 5.50 -24.94
C THR A 68 -8.96 5.73 -25.24
N GLU A 69 -9.27 6.09 -26.48
CA GLU A 69 -10.64 6.35 -26.92
C GLU A 69 -11.54 5.13 -26.67
N GLY A 70 -12.68 5.36 -26.03
CA GLY A 70 -13.64 4.31 -25.65
C GLY A 70 -13.32 3.59 -24.33
N LYS A 71 -12.21 3.92 -23.66
CA LYS A 71 -11.84 3.37 -22.34
C LYS A 71 -11.98 4.38 -21.21
N GLU A 72 -12.35 5.62 -21.51
CA GLU A 72 -12.27 6.72 -20.56
C GLU A 72 -13.25 6.54 -19.38
N THR A 73 -14.49 6.14 -19.66
CA THR A 73 -15.51 5.90 -18.63
C THR A 73 -15.10 4.78 -17.65
N GLU A 74 -14.52 3.70 -18.16
CA GLU A 74 -14.03 2.59 -17.33
C GLU A 74 -12.82 3.03 -16.48
N ALA A 75 -11.90 3.82 -17.04
CA ALA A 75 -10.76 4.36 -16.29
C ALA A 75 -11.23 5.22 -15.11
N TYR A 76 -12.15 6.16 -15.35
CA TYR A 76 -12.73 6.99 -14.29
C TYR A 76 -13.49 6.17 -13.25
N LYS A 77 -14.16 5.10 -13.65
CA LYS A 77 -14.84 4.18 -12.74
C LYS A 77 -13.83 3.50 -11.81
N ARG A 78 -12.73 2.95 -12.35
CA ARG A 78 -11.70 2.28 -11.54
C ARG A 78 -10.98 3.21 -10.56
N ILE A 79 -10.82 4.50 -10.91
CA ILE A 79 -10.29 5.53 -10.00
C ILE A 79 -11.32 5.82 -8.90
N THR A 80 -12.58 6.03 -9.28
CA THR A 80 -13.69 6.32 -8.37
C THR A 80 -13.94 5.20 -7.35
N GLU A 81 -13.70 3.95 -7.72
CA GLU A 81 -13.82 2.78 -6.82
C GLU A 81 -12.66 2.65 -5.84
N ALA A 82 -11.50 3.23 -6.14
CA ALA A 82 -10.32 3.16 -5.28
C ALA A 82 -10.30 4.25 -4.20
N GLU A 83 -10.94 5.38 -4.47
CA GLU A 83 -10.82 6.61 -3.69
C GLU A 83 -12.08 6.88 -2.86
N PRO A 84 -11.96 7.10 -1.54
CA PRO A 84 -13.09 7.27 -0.65
C PRO A 84 -13.76 8.64 -0.83
N ASP A 85 -15.09 8.62 -0.92
CA ASP A 85 -15.94 9.81 -1.02
C ASP A 85 -15.79 10.73 0.17
N GLU A 86 -15.39 10.21 1.32
CA GLU A 86 -15.18 11.00 2.53
C GLU A 86 -13.96 11.93 2.39
N VAL A 87 -12.98 11.56 1.56
CA VAL A 87 -11.71 12.29 1.41
C VAL A 87 -11.66 13.10 0.11
N TYR A 88 -12.24 12.58 -0.99
CA TYR A 88 -12.13 13.22 -2.30
C TYR A 88 -13.47 13.57 -2.94
N CYS A 89 -13.44 14.57 -3.82
CA CYS A 89 -14.43 14.78 -4.87
C CYS A 89 -13.74 14.97 -6.23
N TRP A 90 -14.47 14.72 -7.32
CA TRP A 90 -14.03 15.16 -8.63
C TRP A 90 -14.20 16.66 -8.79
N GLY A 91 -13.21 17.29 -9.42
CA GLY A 91 -13.34 18.63 -10.00
C GLY A 91 -12.56 18.75 -11.29
N GLU A 92 -12.64 19.93 -11.90
CA GLU A 92 -11.95 20.26 -13.14
C GLU A 92 -10.90 21.33 -12.88
N VAL A 93 -9.74 21.17 -13.51
CA VAL A 93 -8.60 22.09 -13.43
C VAL A 93 -8.07 22.39 -14.81
N ILE A 94 -7.41 23.54 -14.95
CA ILE A 94 -6.71 23.91 -16.18
C ILE A 94 -5.22 23.71 -15.92
N ALA A 95 -4.61 22.79 -16.68
CA ALA A 95 -3.17 22.58 -16.62
C ALA A 95 -2.40 23.73 -17.31
N THR A 96 -1.12 23.90 -16.99
CA THR A 96 -0.25 24.96 -17.55
C THR A 96 -0.14 24.99 -19.07
N ASN A 97 -0.52 23.91 -19.76
CA ASN A 97 -0.63 23.83 -21.21
C ASN A 97 -2.02 24.22 -21.75
N ASN A 98 -2.88 24.84 -20.93
CA ASN A 98 -4.26 25.23 -21.23
C ASN A 98 -5.20 24.05 -21.58
N VAL A 99 -4.90 22.85 -21.09
CA VAL A 99 -5.79 21.69 -21.23
C VAL A 99 -6.64 21.54 -19.98
N SER A 100 -7.97 21.48 -20.16
CA SER A 100 -8.89 21.13 -19.07
C SER A 100 -8.79 19.65 -18.74
N ALA A 101 -8.76 19.32 -17.45
CA ALA A 101 -8.61 17.96 -16.95
C ALA A 101 -9.49 17.72 -15.72
N ASN A 102 -10.00 16.51 -15.59
CA ASN A 102 -10.57 16.06 -14.31
C ASN A 102 -9.43 15.81 -13.32
N THR A 103 -9.65 16.11 -12.05
CA THR A 103 -8.74 15.80 -10.95
C THR A 103 -9.53 15.42 -9.71
N LEU A 104 -8.87 14.69 -8.80
CA LEU A 104 -9.38 14.53 -7.44
C LEU A 104 -9.05 15.81 -6.66
N ILE A 105 -9.97 16.28 -5.83
CA ILE A 105 -9.80 17.43 -4.95
C ILE A 105 -10.04 16.94 -3.52
N GLY A 106 -9.13 17.31 -2.61
CA GLY A 106 -9.25 16.95 -1.20
C GLY A 106 -10.37 17.72 -0.51
N LYS A 107 -11.19 17.00 0.26
CA LYS A 107 -12.21 17.57 1.15
C LYS A 107 -11.54 17.96 2.47
N VAL A 108 -11.05 19.20 2.54
CA VAL A 108 -10.44 19.73 3.76
C VAL A 108 -11.53 20.34 4.65
N THR A 109 -11.59 19.93 5.91
CA THR A 109 -12.38 20.63 6.94
C THR A 109 -11.50 21.59 7.72
N ASP A 110 -12.08 22.61 8.37
CA ASP A 110 -11.32 23.58 9.17
C ASP A 110 -10.47 22.95 10.28
N LYS A 111 -10.85 21.75 10.76
CA LYS A 111 -10.08 20.98 11.75
C LYS A 111 -8.84 20.32 11.18
N ASP A 112 -8.79 20.06 9.87
CA ASP A 112 -7.70 19.33 9.22
C ASP A 112 -6.53 20.24 8.84
N ASN A 113 -6.64 21.58 8.97
CA ASN A 113 -5.70 22.50 8.33
C ASN A 113 -4.34 22.65 9.07
N SER A 114 -4.25 22.27 10.35
CA SER A 114 -3.02 22.38 11.15
C SER A 114 -2.04 21.21 10.96
N ASP A 115 -2.52 20.07 10.47
CA ASP A 115 -1.79 18.80 10.50
C ASP A 115 -1.35 18.35 9.10
N LEU A 116 -1.41 19.25 8.12
CA LEU A 116 -1.11 18.94 6.72
C LEU A 116 0.25 19.48 6.34
N GLU A 117 1.13 18.57 5.93
CA GLU A 117 2.40 18.89 5.33
C GLU A 117 2.22 19.40 3.90
N GLU A 118 2.96 20.45 3.54
CA GLU A 118 2.91 21.06 2.21
C GLU A 118 4.01 20.48 1.32
N TYR A 119 3.62 20.11 0.10
CA TYR A 119 4.51 19.54 -0.90
C TYR A 119 4.41 20.32 -2.21
N ILE A 120 5.50 20.36 -2.97
CA ILE A 120 5.47 20.83 -4.38
C ILE A 120 5.09 19.68 -5.31
N GLU A 121 5.56 18.49 -4.97
CA GLU A 121 5.34 17.24 -5.66
C GLU A 121 5.29 16.12 -4.63
N TRP A 122 4.40 15.16 -4.84
CA TRP A 122 4.29 13.98 -4.00
C TRP A 122 4.85 12.75 -4.70
N ASP A 123 5.58 11.95 -3.94
CA ASP A 123 6.09 10.65 -4.36
C ASP A 123 5.91 9.65 -3.21
N GLY A 124 5.35 8.48 -3.52
CA GLY A 124 5.14 7.40 -2.56
C GLY A 124 6.32 6.46 -2.42
N GLU A 125 7.35 6.55 -3.27
CA GLU A 125 8.55 5.71 -3.18
C GLU A 125 9.32 5.88 -1.86
N PRO A 126 9.59 7.10 -1.35
CA PRO A 126 10.31 7.29 -0.09
C PRO A 126 9.44 7.07 1.17
N ASP A 127 8.36 6.30 1.10
CA ASP A 127 7.52 6.02 2.28
C ASP A 127 8.37 5.29 3.36
N PRO A 128 8.38 5.76 4.62
CA PRO A 128 9.21 5.19 5.67
C PRO A 128 8.87 3.72 5.96
N TYR A 129 7.63 3.28 5.68
CA TYR A 129 7.26 1.87 5.82
C TYR A 129 7.83 0.96 4.71
N PHE A 130 8.31 1.53 3.61
CA PHE A 130 8.90 0.81 2.48
C PHE A 130 10.43 0.87 2.48
N ASN A 131 11.03 1.69 3.35
CA ASN A 131 12.47 1.88 3.45
C ASN A 131 12.94 1.71 4.91
N GLU A 132 12.90 2.78 5.71
CA GLU A 132 13.41 2.82 7.09
C GLU A 132 12.89 1.68 7.98
N ALA A 133 11.60 1.35 7.88
CA ALA A 133 11.02 0.25 8.63
C ALA A 133 11.63 -1.11 8.26
N LEU A 134 11.95 -1.33 6.99
CA LEU A 134 12.57 -2.57 6.53
C LEU A 134 14.03 -2.66 7.01
N GLU A 135 14.76 -1.54 7.00
CA GLU A 135 16.12 -1.46 7.55
C GLU A 135 16.14 -1.80 9.05
N GLU A 136 15.21 -1.24 9.83
CA GLU A 136 15.07 -1.55 11.26
C GLU A 136 14.76 -3.04 11.49
N ILE A 137 13.86 -3.62 10.69
CA ILE A 137 13.53 -5.05 10.79
C ILE A 137 14.75 -5.93 10.48
N GLU A 138 15.55 -5.56 9.47
CA GLU A 138 16.78 -6.26 9.12
C GLU A 138 17.81 -6.20 10.25
N GLU A 139 17.97 -5.02 10.86
CA GLU A 139 18.85 -4.85 12.02
C GLU A 139 18.41 -5.74 13.20
N ILE A 140 17.10 -5.78 13.49
CA ILE A 140 16.55 -6.67 14.52
C ILE A 140 16.87 -8.13 14.18
N ILE A 141 16.61 -8.58 12.96
CA ILE A 141 16.88 -9.96 12.51
C ILE A 141 18.37 -10.30 12.65
N TYR A 142 19.26 -9.39 12.26
CA TYR A 142 20.71 -9.60 12.32
C TYR A 142 21.19 -9.76 13.76
N ASN A 143 20.67 -8.94 14.67
CA ASN A 143 21.08 -8.92 16.07
C ASN A 143 20.35 -9.97 16.93
N ILE A 144 19.27 -10.58 16.44
CA ILE A 144 18.45 -11.47 17.25
C ILE A 144 19.18 -12.78 17.58
N ARG A 145 19.47 -12.96 18.86
CA ARG A 145 20.03 -14.20 19.41
C ARG A 145 19.00 -14.88 20.28
N LEU A 146 18.84 -16.18 20.12
CA LEU A 146 17.96 -16.96 20.98
C LEU A 146 18.49 -16.91 22.41
N GLU A 147 17.82 -16.14 23.25
CA GLU A 147 18.10 -16.04 24.68
C GLU A 147 16.93 -16.66 25.45
N ARG A 148 17.20 -17.24 26.62
CA ARG A 148 16.15 -17.76 27.52
C ARG A 148 15.41 -16.64 28.27
N ASN A 149 15.24 -15.48 27.64
CA ASN A 149 14.45 -14.38 28.16
C ASN A 149 13.40 -13.97 27.13
N TYR A 150 12.31 -13.38 27.62
CA TYR A 150 11.20 -12.97 26.76
C TYR A 150 11.49 -11.70 25.94
N LYS A 151 12.58 -10.96 26.24
CA LYS A 151 12.89 -9.69 25.56
C LYS A 151 13.15 -9.92 24.08
N THR A 152 13.95 -10.93 23.74
CA THR A 152 14.24 -11.29 22.35
C THR A 152 12.95 -11.63 21.58
N PHE A 153 12.02 -12.35 22.20
CA PHE A 153 10.74 -12.66 21.56
C PHE A 153 9.88 -11.39 21.37
N PHE A 154 9.87 -10.47 22.34
CA PHE A 154 9.15 -9.21 22.18
C PHE A 154 9.71 -8.35 21.06
N HIS A 155 11.04 -8.27 20.90
CA HIS A 155 11.63 -7.58 19.75
C HIS A 155 11.21 -8.22 18.42
N LEU A 156 11.14 -9.55 18.38
CA LEU A 156 10.66 -10.26 17.19
C LEU A 156 9.19 -9.95 16.88
N GLN A 157 8.33 -9.90 17.91
CA GLN A 157 6.93 -9.48 17.76
C GLN A 157 6.81 -8.05 17.26
N MET A 158 7.63 -7.14 17.78
CA MET A 158 7.66 -5.73 17.35
C MET A 158 8.07 -5.62 15.87
N ALA A 159 9.14 -6.31 15.46
CA ALA A 159 9.56 -6.34 14.06
C ALA A 159 8.49 -6.95 13.15
N TYR A 160 7.85 -8.04 13.58
CA TYR A 160 6.76 -8.65 12.82
C TYR A 160 5.56 -7.72 12.69
N PHE A 161 5.19 -7.01 13.75
CA PHE A 161 4.11 -6.03 13.71
C PHE A 161 4.45 -4.84 12.80
N LEU A 162 5.69 -4.34 12.86
CA LEU A 162 6.16 -3.27 11.97
C LEU A 162 6.11 -3.67 10.49
N LEU A 163 6.51 -4.91 10.16
CA LEU A 163 6.41 -5.44 8.80
C LEU A 163 4.94 -5.48 8.32
N TRP A 164 4.03 -5.88 9.21
CA TRP A 164 2.59 -5.88 8.91
C TRP A 164 2.03 -4.48 8.66
N ASN A 165 2.49 -3.46 9.40
CA ASN A 165 2.12 -2.08 9.11
C ASN A 165 2.56 -1.66 7.70
N GLY A 166 3.74 -2.12 7.25
CA GLY A 166 4.21 -1.90 5.87
C GLY A 166 3.34 -2.60 4.83
N LEU A 167 2.96 -3.87 5.04
CA LEU A 167 2.03 -4.59 4.15
C LEU A 167 0.65 -3.93 4.10
N GLU A 168 0.14 -3.47 5.23
CA GLU A 168 -1.13 -2.74 5.32
C GLU A 168 -1.05 -1.39 4.60
N ARG A 169 0.04 -0.64 4.79
CA ARG A 169 0.33 0.61 4.09
C ARG A 169 0.41 0.40 2.58
N TYR A 170 1.11 -0.64 2.13
CA TYR A 170 1.16 -1.06 0.74
C TYR A 170 -0.24 -1.35 0.19
N ALA A 171 -1.01 -2.21 0.86
CA ALA A 171 -2.33 -2.60 0.41
C ALA A 171 -3.32 -1.41 0.34
N ASN A 172 -3.20 -0.46 1.28
CA ASN A 172 -3.96 0.80 1.26
C ASN A 172 -3.66 1.63 0.01
N LEU A 173 -2.38 1.89 -0.26
CA LEU A 173 -1.96 2.70 -1.40
C LEU A 173 -2.15 2.00 -2.73
N ARG A 174 -2.07 0.66 -2.74
CA ARG A 174 -2.15 -0.19 -3.92
C ARG A 174 -3.59 -0.43 -4.36
N TYR A 175 -4.50 -0.82 -3.47
CA TYR A 175 -5.82 -1.26 -3.92
C TYR A 175 -6.87 -0.17 -3.82
N HIS A 176 -7.09 0.37 -2.62
CA HIS A 176 -8.04 1.44 -2.35
C HIS A 176 -7.86 2.01 -0.94
N LEU A 177 -8.14 3.30 -0.77
CA LEU A 177 -8.04 3.99 0.53
C LEU A 177 -9.30 3.80 1.41
N GLY A 178 -10.28 3.01 0.95
CA GLY A 178 -11.50 2.69 1.71
C GLY A 178 -11.29 1.86 2.98
N LYS A 179 -12.38 1.43 3.63
CA LYS A 179 -12.34 0.62 4.86
C LYS A 179 -11.87 -0.83 4.60
N ASN A 180 -11.81 -1.65 5.66
CA ASN A 180 -11.48 -3.09 5.63
C ASN A 180 -10.02 -3.42 5.26
N ILE A 181 -9.07 -2.99 6.09
CA ILE A 181 -7.65 -3.28 5.89
C ILE A 181 -7.34 -4.78 5.73
N HIS A 182 -8.03 -5.63 6.50
CA HIS A 182 -7.84 -7.07 6.45
C HIS A 182 -8.15 -7.65 5.06
N GLU A 183 -9.27 -7.25 4.45
CA GLU A 183 -9.65 -7.71 3.11
C GLU A 183 -8.66 -7.21 2.05
N LYS A 184 -8.11 -6.01 2.22
CA LYS A 184 -7.10 -5.44 1.33
C LYS A 184 -5.81 -6.22 1.35
N VAL A 185 -5.31 -6.58 2.52
CA VAL A 185 -4.06 -7.34 2.58
C VAL A 185 -4.23 -8.71 1.91
N LEU A 186 -5.40 -9.34 2.01
CA LEU A 186 -5.66 -10.60 1.30
C LEU A 186 -5.60 -10.46 -0.24
N GLN A 187 -5.81 -9.26 -0.81
CA GLN A 187 -5.67 -9.05 -2.25
C GLN A 187 -4.21 -9.20 -2.73
N ILE A 188 -3.21 -9.07 -1.85
CA ILE A 188 -1.79 -9.33 -2.17
C ILE A 188 -1.60 -10.77 -2.67
N ALA A 189 -2.41 -11.72 -2.21
CA ALA A 189 -2.35 -13.10 -2.69
C ALA A 189 -2.68 -13.25 -4.18
N GLN A 190 -3.34 -12.26 -4.79
CA GLN A 190 -3.68 -12.24 -6.21
C GLN A 190 -2.53 -11.72 -7.08
N GLU A 191 -1.49 -11.14 -6.47
CA GLU A 191 -0.34 -10.62 -7.21
C GLU A 191 0.61 -11.74 -7.64
N LYS A 192 0.99 -11.71 -8.93
CA LYS A 192 1.95 -12.68 -9.48
C LYS A 192 3.29 -12.61 -8.75
N ALA A 193 3.76 -11.41 -8.44
CA ALA A 193 5.01 -11.19 -7.71
C ALA A 193 4.98 -11.85 -6.32
N PHE A 194 3.86 -11.78 -5.61
CA PHE A 194 3.71 -12.48 -4.33
C PHE A 194 3.79 -14.00 -4.51
N ALA A 195 3.06 -14.56 -5.48
CA ALA A 195 3.05 -15.99 -5.75
C ALA A 195 4.42 -16.53 -6.19
N GLU A 196 5.17 -15.76 -6.99
CA GLU A 196 6.52 -16.10 -7.42
C GLU A 196 7.53 -15.99 -6.27
N SER A 197 7.42 -14.92 -5.47
CA SER A 197 8.31 -14.70 -4.34
C SER A 197 8.09 -15.71 -3.21
N LEU A 198 6.84 -16.15 -2.98
CA LEU A 198 6.53 -17.27 -2.09
C LEU A 198 7.30 -18.53 -2.48
N LYS A 199 7.31 -18.90 -3.77
CA LYS A 199 8.04 -20.08 -4.25
C LYS A 199 9.55 -19.92 -4.14
N LYS A 200 10.06 -18.69 -4.22
CA LYS A 200 11.48 -18.36 -4.12
C LYS A 200 11.99 -18.49 -2.69
N HIS A 201 11.22 -18.00 -1.70
CA HIS A 201 11.72 -17.87 -0.32
C HIS A 201 11.18 -18.92 0.65
N VAL A 202 10.02 -19.52 0.38
CA VAL A 202 9.40 -20.51 1.27
C VAL A 202 9.79 -21.92 0.86
N LYS A 203 10.60 -22.60 1.68
CA LYS A 203 11.20 -23.91 1.35
C LYS A 203 10.27 -25.11 1.52
N GLY A 204 9.17 -24.96 2.26
CA GLY A 204 8.28 -26.08 2.57
C GLY A 204 7.00 -25.65 3.24
N LYS A 205 6.07 -26.60 3.38
CA LYS A 205 4.79 -26.36 4.03
C LYS A 205 4.96 -26.31 5.54
N ARG A 206 4.24 -25.39 6.18
CA ARG A 206 4.16 -25.27 7.64
C ARG A 206 2.73 -25.03 8.05
N GLU A 207 2.42 -25.37 9.30
CA GLU A 207 1.09 -25.22 9.84
C GLU A 207 1.12 -24.69 11.26
N ILE A 208 0.11 -23.91 11.58
CA ILE A 208 -0.18 -23.42 12.93
C ILE A 208 -1.66 -23.63 13.23
N TYR A 209 -1.95 -23.77 14.51
CA TYR A 209 -3.32 -23.90 15.01
C TYR A 209 -3.65 -22.67 15.84
N SER A 210 -4.76 -22.03 15.51
CA SER A 210 -5.28 -20.91 16.27
C SER A 210 -6.26 -21.42 17.31
N LEU A 211 -6.04 -21.03 18.57
CA LEU A 211 -6.97 -21.34 19.66
C LEU A 211 -8.20 -20.42 19.67
N ALA A 212 -8.14 -19.29 18.97
CA ALA A 212 -9.22 -18.30 18.94
C ALA A 212 -10.43 -18.81 18.13
N ASP A 213 -10.17 -19.52 17.05
CA ASP A 213 -11.17 -20.01 16.09
C ASP A 213 -11.04 -21.52 15.81
N ILE A 214 -10.16 -22.22 16.55
CA ILE A 214 -9.92 -23.66 16.44
C ILE A 214 -9.61 -24.09 15.00
N SER A 215 -8.95 -23.19 14.24
CA SER A 215 -8.69 -23.38 12.82
C SER A 215 -7.21 -23.61 12.55
N LYS A 216 -6.96 -24.36 11.47
CA LYS A 216 -5.63 -24.68 10.97
C LYS A 216 -5.26 -23.74 9.83
N TYR A 217 -4.14 -23.06 9.97
CA TYR A 217 -3.58 -22.18 8.97
C TYR A 217 -2.34 -22.83 8.36
N ILE A 218 -2.21 -22.78 7.03
CA ILE A 218 -1.18 -23.53 6.29
C ILE A 218 -0.39 -22.57 5.43
N LEU A 219 0.92 -22.52 5.64
CA LEU A 219 1.86 -21.94 4.70
C LEU A 219 2.11 -22.96 3.59
N ASP A 220 1.83 -22.59 2.35
CA ASP A 220 2.05 -23.43 1.17
C ASP A 220 2.59 -22.56 0.02
N PRO A 221 3.84 -22.75 -0.42
CA PRO A 221 4.45 -21.96 -1.50
C PRO A 221 3.64 -21.95 -2.81
N ASN A 222 2.75 -22.94 -3.00
CA ASN A 222 1.90 -23.05 -4.18
C ASN A 222 0.47 -22.54 -3.96
N ASN A 223 0.14 -22.06 -2.76
CA ASN A 223 -1.15 -21.49 -2.43
C ASN A 223 -0.98 -20.12 -1.75
N PRO A 224 -0.97 -19.03 -2.54
CA PRO A 224 -0.81 -17.67 -2.02
C PRO A 224 -1.87 -17.26 -1.00
N GLU A 225 -3.14 -17.60 -1.24
CA GLU A 225 -4.25 -17.23 -0.36
C GLU A 225 -4.09 -17.83 1.05
N LYS A 226 -3.76 -19.12 1.13
CA LYS A 226 -3.50 -19.76 2.43
C LYS A 226 -2.25 -19.21 3.10
N SER A 227 -1.22 -18.89 2.32
CA SER A 227 0.05 -18.40 2.84
C SER A 227 -0.07 -17.01 3.47
N ILE A 228 -0.80 -16.09 2.85
CA ILE A 228 -1.00 -14.77 3.46
C ILE A 228 -1.86 -14.84 4.72
N GLN A 229 -2.85 -15.73 4.76
CA GLN A 229 -3.65 -16.00 5.95
C GLN A 229 -2.79 -16.62 7.07
N TYR A 230 -1.90 -17.55 6.73
CA TYR A 230 -0.92 -18.08 7.67
C TYR A 230 -0.08 -16.96 8.30
N TYR A 231 0.52 -16.10 7.49
CA TYR A 231 1.32 -14.99 7.99
C TYR A 231 0.50 -14.02 8.84
N SER A 232 -0.74 -13.73 8.46
CA SER A 232 -1.66 -12.90 9.24
C SER A 232 -1.92 -13.51 10.62
N GLN A 233 -2.10 -14.83 10.67
CA GLN A 233 -2.36 -15.54 11.92
C GLN A 233 -1.13 -15.58 12.85
N ILE A 234 0.10 -15.61 12.31
CA ILE A 234 1.33 -15.49 13.12
C ILE A 234 1.32 -14.21 13.96
N ARG A 235 0.76 -13.11 13.44
CA ARG A 235 0.66 -11.82 14.16
C ARG A 235 -0.11 -11.95 15.47
N SER A 236 -1.05 -12.89 15.53
CA SER A 236 -1.90 -13.15 16.70
C SER A 236 -1.37 -14.29 17.60
N ILE A 237 -0.18 -14.83 17.32
CA ILE A 237 0.44 -15.83 18.21
C ILE A 237 0.76 -15.18 19.55
N THR A 238 0.15 -15.71 20.60
CA THR A 238 0.50 -15.42 21.97
C THR A 238 1.55 -16.42 22.45
N LEU A 239 2.52 -15.93 23.24
CA LEU A 239 3.56 -16.76 23.83
C LEU A 239 2.96 -17.91 24.64
N ASN A 240 3.19 -19.14 24.21
CA ASN A 240 2.93 -20.29 25.07
C ASN A 240 3.99 -20.33 26.19
N ARG A 241 3.54 -20.22 27.44
CA ARG A 241 4.43 -20.33 28.60
C ARG A 241 5.02 -21.75 28.66
N GLY A 242 6.35 -21.87 28.72
CA GLY A 242 7.02 -23.16 28.94
C GLY A 242 7.63 -23.78 27.67
N LYS A 243 7.39 -25.09 27.43
CA LYS A 243 8.13 -25.90 26.43
C LYS A 243 7.96 -25.45 24.97
N ALA A 244 6.87 -24.77 24.65
CA ALA A 244 6.56 -24.30 23.29
C ALA A 244 7.22 -22.96 22.93
N PHE A 245 7.85 -22.26 23.89
CA PHE A 245 8.52 -20.96 23.65
C PHE A 245 9.51 -21.01 22.48
N LEU A 246 10.36 -22.05 22.43
CA LEU A 246 11.36 -22.20 21.37
C LEU A 246 10.70 -22.39 19.99
N GLN A 247 9.59 -23.13 19.95
CA GLN A 247 8.85 -23.37 18.72
C GLN A 247 8.18 -22.08 18.23
N ASP A 248 7.51 -21.34 19.12
CA ASP A 248 6.87 -20.07 18.77
C ASP A 248 7.91 -19.05 18.27
N PHE A 249 9.08 -18.99 18.93
CA PHE A 249 10.19 -18.13 18.52
C PHE A 249 10.68 -18.45 17.11
N GLU A 250 11.00 -19.72 16.84
CA GLU A 250 11.50 -20.15 15.52
C GLU A 250 10.44 -19.91 14.43
N ILE A 251 9.17 -20.25 14.69
CA ILE A 251 8.06 -20.02 13.75
C ILE A 251 7.99 -18.54 13.37
N MET A 252 7.98 -17.64 14.35
CA MET A 252 7.89 -16.21 14.09
C MET A 252 9.15 -15.69 13.38
N LYS A 253 10.34 -16.17 13.76
CA LYS A 253 11.61 -15.73 13.17
C LYS A 253 11.68 -16.08 11.68
N TYR A 254 11.40 -17.33 11.34
CA TYR A 254 11.38 -17.72 9.93
C TYR A 254 10.27 -17.03 9.16
N SER A 255 9.09 -16.84 9.78
CA SER A 255 7.98 -16.13 9.12
C SER A 255 8.33 -14.68 8.85
N LEU A 256 9.02 -14.00 9.77
CA LEU A 256 9.51 -12.64 9.60
C LEU A 256 10.48 -12.54 8.42
N ILE A 257 11.50 -13.40 8.40
CA ILE A 257 12.53 -13.40 7.34
C ILE A 257 11.91 -13.66 5.98
N GLU A 258 11.06 -14.68 5.86
CA GLU A 258 10.41 -15.02 4.59
C GLU A 258 9.48 -13.91 4.11
N LEU A 259 8.63 -13.38 5.01
CA LEU A 259 7.68 -12.33 4.64
C LEU A 259 8.36 -11.01 4.30
N LEU A 260 9.48 -10.67 4.97
CA LEU A 260 10.29 -9.50 4.66
C LEU A 260 10.82 -9.56 3.23
N GLU A 261 11.46 -10.67 2.86
CA GLU A 261 12.00 -10.86 1.51
C GLU A 261 10.90 -10.86 0.44
N ILE A 262 9.74 -11.45 0.75
CA ILE A 262 8.57 -11.40 -0.12
C ILE A 262 8.07 -9.97 -0.31
N PHE A 263 8.01 -9.19 0.77
CA PHE A 263 7.56 -7.81 0.71
C PHE A 263 8.52 -6.91 -0.08
N LYS A 264 9.84 -7.11 0.07
CA LYS A 264 10.85 -6.41 -0.76
C LYS A 264 10.71 -6.73 -2.25
N ASP A 265 10.46 -7.99 -2.60
CA ASP A 265 10.21 -8.38 -3.99
C ASP A 265 8.91 -7.74 -4.53
N LEU A 266 7.86 -7.64 -3.71
CA LEU A 266 6.60 -6.97 -4.05
C LEU A 266 6.79 -5.47 -4.33
N LEU A 267 7.49 -4.76 -3.46
CA LEU A 267 7.78 -3.33 -3.64
C LEU A 267 8.55 -3.11 -4.93
N LYS A 268 9.58 -3.93 -5.19
CA LYS A 268 10.37 -3.87 -6.42
C LYS A 268 9.57 -4.14 -7.68
N ASP A 269 8.56 -5.02 -7.63
CA ASP A 269 7.70 -5.28 -8.79
C ASP A 269 6.68 -4.15 -9.01
N ALA A 270 6.16 -3.57 -7.93
CA ALA A 270 5.18 -2.50 -8.00
C ALA A 270 5.74 -1.20 -8.61
N SER A 271 7.05 -0.97 -8.51
CA SER A 271 7.75 0.16 -9.12
C SER A 271 8.11 -0.03 -10.61
N LYS A 272 7.74 -1.14 -11.25
CA LYS A 272 7.97 -1.40 -12.69
C LYS A 272 6.79 -0.99 -13.57
#